data_AF-A0A6I5ETU8-F1
#
_entry.id   AF-A0A6I5ETU8-F1
#
_cell.length_a   1.000
_cell.length_b   1.000
_cell.length_c   1.000
_cell.angle_alpha   90.00
_cell.angle_beta   90.00
_cell.angle_gamma   90.00
#
_symmetry.space_group_name_H-M   'P 1'
#
loop_
_entity.id
_entity.type
_entity.pdbx_description
1 polymer ?
#
loop_
_entity_poly.entity_id
_entity_poly.type
_entity_poly.pdbx_seq_one_letter_code
_entity_poly.pdbx_strand_id
1 'polypeptide(L)'
;MGESLAEILDGAAAGRFPAPDGRTTVVEAPSGRDWGVIAFTAHSVVFTDEDPAWVRATLASPDCDALAATMHPRFLNALLERTGRTTDTIDLLTVASALPGDPPLELREITDPVHPRVVSARRRRDGVRMWAADGGVLVLGRGVAGRWEVAVELEEGARHRGLGRALATAARHLVPEGEPLWSQQAAGNARSIRAFQAAGFRPVGSEALLLVP
;
A
#
# COMPACT_ATOMS: atom_id res chain seq x y z
N MET A 1 -0.19 -14.15 -22.25
CA MET A 1 -0.96 -13.52 -21.15
C MET A 1 0.08 -12.79 -20.31
N GLY A 2 -0.05 -11.49 -20.11
CA GLY A 2 0.91 -10.72 -19.30
C GLY A 2 0.78 -11.09 -17.82
N GLU A 3 1.82 -10.81 -17.04
CA GLU A 3 1.81 -10.96 -15.58
C GLU A 3 0.79 -9.98 -14.97
N SER A 4 -0.04 -10.47 -14.05
CA SER A 4 -1.01 -9.67 -13.31
C SER A 4 -0.35 -8.87 -12.19
N LEU A 5 -1.03 -7.82 -11.68
CA LEU A 5 -0.50 -7.06 -10.54
C LEU A 5 -0.29 -7.93 -9.30
N ALA A 6 -1.18 -8.90 -9.06
CA ALA A 6 -1.07 -9.82 -7.92
C ALA A 6 0.22 -10.66 -8.01
N GLU A 7 0.52 -11.23 -9.17
CA GLU A 7 1.73 -12.03 -9.40
C GLU A 7 3.01 -11.18 -9.20
N ILE A 8 3.01 -9.93 -9.71
CA ILE A 8 4.14 -8.99 -9.52
C ILE A 8 4.35 -8.71 -8.02
N LEU A 9 3.26 -8.46 -7.27
CA LEU A 9 3.33 -8.17 -5.84
C LEU A 9 3.79 -9.39 -5.04
N ASP A 10 3.29 -10.59 -5.34
CA ASP A 10 3.74 -11.84 -4.72
C ASP A 10 5.23 -12.10 -4.99
N GLY A 11 5.68 -11.81 -6.21
CA GLY A 11 7.10 -11.78 -6.57
C GLY A 11 7.89 -10.81 -5.68
N ALA A 12 7.46 -9.55 -5.62
CA ALA A 12 8.14 -8.50 -4.85
C ALA A 12 8.18 -8.82 -3.35
N ALA A 13 7.11 -9.38 -2.77
CA ALA A 13 7.06 -9.85 -1.39
C ALA A 13 8.10 -10.95 -1.11
N ALA A 14 8.36 -11.80 -2.10
CA ALA A 14 9.39 -12.84 -2.04
C ALA A 14 10.79 -12.36 -2.49
N GLY A 15 10.97 -11.05 -2.71
CA GLY A 15 12.24 -10.45 -3.14
C GLY A 15 12.57 -10.63 -4.63
N ARG A 16 11.61 -11.09 -5.44
CA ARG A 16 11.71 -11.19 -6.91
C ARG A 16 11.03 -9.98 -7.54
N PHE A 17 11.81 -8.94 -7.81
CA PHE A 17 11.31 -7.70 -8.40
C PHE A 17 11.28 -7.78 -9.93
N PRO A 18 10.45 -6.94 -10.59
CA PRO A 18 10.57 -6.69 -12.02
C PRO A 18 12.01 -6.29 -12.40
N ALA A 19 12.39 -6.59 -13.65
CA ALA A 19 13.71 -6.23 -14.15
C ALA A 19 13.92 -4.70 -14.10
N PRO A 20 15.06 -4.19 -13.60
CA PRO A 20 15.34 -2.76 -13.53
C PRO A 20 15.77 -2.22 -14.90
N ASP A 21 14.87 -2.29 -15.88
CA ASP A 21 15.12 -2.03 -17.30
C ASP A 21 14.64 -0.64 -17.77
N GLY A 22 14.21 0.20 -16.84
CA GLY A 22 13.68 1.54 -17.09
C GLY A 22 12.30 1.55 -17.72
N ARG A 23 11.61 0.40 -17.80
CA ARG A 23 10.31 0.30 -18.45
C ARG A 23 9.14 0.54 -17.50
N THR A 24 7.99 0.78 -18.11
CA THR A 24 6.71 0.80 -17.43
C THR A 24 5.83 -0.30 -17.99
N THR A 25 5.39 -1.21 -17.12
CA THR A 25 4.36 -2.20 -17.44
C THR A 25 2.99 -1.58 -17.17
N VAL A 26 2.05 -1.76 -18.10
CA VAL A 26 0.64 -1.37 -17.90
C VAL A 26 -0.17 -2.64 -17.81
N VAL A 27 -0.89 -2.81 -16.70
CA VAL A 27 -1.76 -3.96 -16.44
C VAL A 27 -3.20 -3.49 -16.23
N GLU A 28 -4.16 -4.38 -16.49
CA GLU A 28 -5.58 -4.14 -16.18
C GLU A 28 -5.74 -3.90 -14.66
N ALA A 29 -6.69 -3.06 -14.28
CA ALA A 29 -6.98 -2.83 -12.87
C ALA A 29 -7.50 -4.13 -12.23
N PRO A 30 -6.96 -4.58 -11.08
CA PRO A 30 -7.43 -5.79 -10.42
C PRO A 30 -8.92 -5.74 -10.02
N SER A 31 -9.44 -4.53 -9.81
CA SER A 31 -10.85 -4.27 -9.51
C SER A 31 -11.21 -2.82 -9.83
N GLY A 32 -12.50 -2.50 -9.80
CA GLY A 32 -12.96 -1.11 -9.94
C GLY A 32 -12.45 -0.16 -8.83
N ARG A 33 -11.94 -0.69 -7.71
CA ARG A 33 -11.32 0.10 -6.64
C ARG A 33 -9.83 0.34 -6.90
N ASP A 34 -9.12 -0.68 -7.36
CA ASP A 34 -7.65 -0.73 -7.33
C ASP A 34 -7.06 -0.16 -8.61
N TRP A 35 -6.79 1.14 -8.59
CA TRP A 35 -6.17 1.87 -9.70
C TRP A 35 -4.95 2.63 -9.17
N GLY A 36 -3.89 2.77 -9.96
CA GLY A 36 -2.70 3.46 -9.47
C GLY A 36 -1.40 3.17 -10.20
N VAL A 37 -0.32 3.52 -9.51
CA VAL A 37 1.05 3.32 -9.95
C VAL A 37 1.88 2.77 -8.80
N ILE A 38 2.66 1.72 -9.05
CA ILE A 38 3.74 1.28 -8.17
C ILE A 38 5.06 1.47 -8.91
N ALA A 39 6.02 2.17 -8.29
CA ALA A 39 7.37 2.29 -8.81
C ALA A 39 8.33 1.44 -7.96
N PHE A 40 8.93 0.44 -8.59
CA PHE A 40 10.06 -0.33 -8.07
C PHE A 40 11.39 0.32 -8.50
N THR A 41 12.51 -0.33 -8.19
CA THR A 41 13.82 0.11 -8.68
C THR A 41 13.88 0.02 -10.20
N ALA A 42 13.88 1.19 -10.86
CA ALA A 42 13.96 1.34 -12.31
C ALA A 42 12.93 0.52 -13.11
N HIS A 43 11.76 0.27 -12.53
CA HIS A 43 10.62 -0.32 -13.22
C HIS A 43 9.33 0.14 -12.56
N SER A 44 8.33 0.51 -13.34
CA SER A 44 7.05 0.95 -12.81
C SER A 44 5.91 0.09 -13.36
N VAL A 45 4.85 -0.04 -12.59
CA VAL A 45 3.62 -0.72 -12.98
C VAL A 45 2.47 0.26 -12.82
N VAL A 46 1.80 0.58 -13.92
CA VAL A 46 0.54 1.33 -13.93
C VAL A 46 -0.59 0.32 -14.03
N PHE A 47 -1.50 0.31 -13.05
CA PHE A 47 -2.64 -0.60 -13.01
C PHE A 47 -3.92 0.23 -13.19
N THR A 48 -4.55 0.07 -14.34
CA THR A 48 -5.63 0.95 -14.84
C THR A 48 -6.37 0.27 -15.99
N ASP A 49 -7.64 0.60 -16.19
CA ASP A 49 -8.39 0.16 -17.38
C ASP A 49 -8.36 1.21 -18.51
N GLU A 50 -7.55 2.26 -18.37
CA GLU A 50 -7.27 3.21 -19.45
C GLU A 50 -6.45 2.60 -20.59
N ASP A 51 -6.59 3.16 -21.79
CA ASP A 51 -5.83 2.74 -22.96
C ASP A 51 -4.31 2.79 -22.70
N PRO A 52 -3.59 1.64 -22.78
CA PRO A 52 -2.14 1.61 -22.60
C PRO A 52 -1.36 2.50 -23.57
N ALA A 53 -1.89 2.78 -24.77
CA ALA A 53 -1.27 3.70 -25.71
C ALA A 53 -1.32 5.14 -25.21
N TRP A 54 -2.44 5.56 -24.61
CA TRP A 54 -2.57 6.86 -23.96
C TRP A 54 -1.61 6.98 -22.77
N VAL A 55 -1.49 5.94 -21.93
CA VAL A 55 -0.55 5.93 -20.80
C VAL A 55 0.89 6.17 -21.28
N ARG A 56 1.34 5.42 -22.30
CA ARG A 56 2.68 5.55 -22.87
C ARG A 56 2.93 6.92 -23.49
N ALA A 57 1.96 7.46 -24.24
CA ALA A 57 2.06 8.79 -24.82
C ALA A 57 2.16 9.89 -23.74
N THR A 58 1.40 9.74 -22.65
CA THR A 58 1.42 10.68 -21.52
C THR A 58 2.73 10.60 -20.76
N LEU A 59 3.33 9.41 -20.59
CA LEU A 59 4.65 9.25 -19.98
C LEU A 59 5.80 9.84 -20.78
N ALA A 60 5.67 9.90 -22.12
CA ALA A 60 6.67 10.49 -23.00
C ALA A 60 6.61 12.04 -23.07
N SER A 61 5.58 12.66 -22.46
CA SER A 61 5.33 14.11 -22.57
C SER A 61 6.15 14.98 -21.60
N PRO A 62 6.37 14.60 -20.31
CA PRO A 62 7.17 15.40 -19.40
C PRO A 62 8.66 15.43 -19.79
N ASP A 63 9.25 16.61 -19.80
CA ASP A 63 10.71 16.79 -19.84
C ASP A 63 11.30 16.49 -18.45
N CYS A 64 11.48 15.21 -18.15
CA CYS A 64 12.04 14.71 -16.90
C CYS A 64 12.78 13.38 -17.11
N ASP A 65 13.48 12.90 -16.06
CA ASP A 65 14.08 11.56 -16.07
C ASP A 65 13.01 10.49 -16.32
N ALA A 66 13.24 9.60 -17.29
CA ALA A 66 12.33 8.51 -17.64
C ALA A 66 12.02 7.60 -16.43
N LEU A 67 12.97 7.41 -15.51
CA LEU A 67 12.75 6.63 -14.29
C LEU A 67 11.80 7.31 -13.29
N ALA A 68 11.68 8.64 -13.37
CA ALA A 68 10.79 9.43 -12.53
C ALA A 68 9.41 9.67 -13.16
N ALA A 69 9.25 9.41 -14.47
CA ALA A 69 8.09 9.83 -15.25
C ALA A 69 6.74 9.37 -14.66
N THR A 70 6.65 8.13 -14.16
CA THR A 70 5.39 7.59 -13.60
C THR A 70 5.00 8.18 -12.25
N MET A 71 5.95 8.78 -11.52
CA MET A 71 5.71 9.49 -10.26
C MET A 71 5.75 11.01 -10.44
N HIS A 72 5.95 11.48 -11.67
CA HIS A 72 6.03 12.89 -11.97
C HIS A 72 4.65 13.55 -11.83
N PRO A 73 4.54 14.74 -11.20
CA PRO A 73 3.25 15.39 -10.96
C PRO A 73 2.41 15.60 -12.23
N ARG A 74 3.03 15.89 -13.38
CA ARG A 74 2.31 16.05 -14.66
C ARG A 74 1.63 14.77 -15.14
N PHE A 75 2.30 13.62 -15.01
CA PHE A 75 1.70 12.34 -15.40
C PHE A 75 0.58 11.95 -14.44
N LEU A 76 0.84 12.04 -13.13
CA LEU A 76 -0.17 11.72 -12.12
C LEU A 76 -1.40 12.62 -12.24
N ASN A 77 -1.22 13.93 -12.47
CA ASN A 77 -2.35 14.84 -12.68
C ASN A 77 -3.17 14.46 -13.93
N ALA A 78 -2.51 14.17 -15.05
CA ALA A 78 -3.21 13.74 -16.27
C ALA A 78 -3.98 12.42 -16.06
N LEU A 79 -3.43 11.48 -15.30
CA LEU A 79 -4.10 10.22 -14.95
C LEU A 79 -5.30 10.46 -14.04
N LEU A 80 -5.17 11.33 -13.03
CA LEU A 80 -6.27 11.70 -12.13
C LEU A 80 -7.42 12.39 -12.89
N GLU A 81 -7.10 13.38 -13.73
CA GLU A 81 -8.09 14.09 -14.56
C GLU A 81 -8.82 13.13 -15.51
N ARG A 82 -8.08 12.24 -16.16
CA ARG A 82 -8.65 11.28 -17.10
C ARG A 82 -9.60 10.29 -16.44
N THR A 83 -9.25 9.82 -15.24
CA THR A 83 -10.01 8.78 -14.54
C THR A 83 -11.10 9.34 -13.62
N GLY A 84 -11.12 10.67 -13.40
CA GLY A 84 -12.01 11.31 -12.43
C GLY A 84 -11.72 10.90 -10.98
N ARG A 85 -10.51 10.44 -10.69
CA ARG A 85 -10.08 9.93 -9.39
C ARG A 85 -9.23 10.94 -8.64
N THR A 86 -9.06 10.70 -7.34
CA THR A 86 -8.21 11.50 -6.45
C THR A 86 -7.04 10.68 -5.93
N THR A 87 -6.04 11.34 -5.35
CA THR A 87 -4.96 10.68 -4.59
C THR A 87 -4.63 11.54 -3.37
N ASP A 88 -4.25 10.89 -2.27
CA ASP A 88 -3.82 11.59 -1.06
C ASP A 88 -2.34 11.98 -1.15
N THR A 89 -1.49 11.01 -1.46
CA THR A 89 -0.03 11.16 -1.49
C THR A 89 0.64 10.03 -2.27
N ILE A 90 1.97 10.07 -2.36
CA ILE A 90 2.80 8.95 -2.80
C ILE A 90 3.38 8.31 -1.54
N ASP A 91 3.01 7.07 -1.29
CA ASP A 91 3.43 6.32 -0.10
C ASP A 91 4.68 5.50 -0.36
N LEU A 92 5.51 5.34 0.67
CA LEU A 92 6.47 4.24 0.74
C LEU A 92 5.69 2.94 0.95
N LEU A 93 5.87 2.00 0.03
CA LEU A 93 5.31 0.66 0.13
C LEU A 93 6.31 -0.27 0.80
N THR A 94 5.88 -0.95 1.87
CA THR A 94 6.71 -1.90 2.61
C THR A 94 6.00 -3.23 2.85
N VAL A 95 6.75 -4.32 2.99
CA VAL A 95 6.21 -5.67 3.21
C VAL A 95 6.95 -6.40 4.32
N ALA A 96 6.23 -7.25 5.07
CA ALA A 96 6.79 -8.18 6.05
C ALA A 96 6.14 -9.56 5.92
N SER A 97 6.85 -10.61 6.31
CA SER A 97 6.28 -11.95 6.44
C SER A 97 5.42 -12.06 7.71
N ALA A 98 4.39 -12.91 7.64
CA ALA A 98 3.65 -13.36 8.82
C ALA A 98 4.58 -13.90 9.92
N LEU A 99 4.12 -13.80 11.18
CA LEU A 99 4.77 -14.39 12.34
C LEU A 99 3.84 -15.46 12.93
N PRO A 100 4.39 -16.58 13.41
CA PRO A 100 3.57 -17.62 14.03
C PRO A 100 3.12 -17.22 15.43
N GLY A 101 2.08 -17.89 15.92
CA GLY A 101 1.56 -17.75 17.28
C GLY A 101 0.80 -16.45 17.51
N ASP A 102 0.28 -16.31 18.73
CA ASP A 102 -0.56 -15.18 19.10
C ASP A 102 0.23 -13.85 19.17
N PRO A 103 -0.42 -12.70 18.90
CA PRO A 103 0.21 -11.40 19.02
C PRO A 103 0.74 -11.16 20.45
N PRO A 104 1.95 -10.61 20.62
CA PRO A 104 2.53 -10.32 21.94
C PRO A 104 1.96 -9.03 22.57
N LEU A 105 0.72 -8.67 22.21
CA LEU A 105 0.01 -7.47 22.63
C LEU A 105 -1.45 -7.82 22.88
N GLU A 106 -2.02 -7.34 23.98
CA GLU A 106 -3.45 -7.49 24.24
C GLU A 106 -4.25 -6.69 23.20
N LEU A 107 -5.01 -7.40 22.37
CA LEU A 107 -5.81 -6.83 21.30
C LEU A 107 -7.27 -7.23 21.46
N ARG A 108 -8.16 -6.24 21.49
CA ARG A 108 -9.60 -6.45 21.50
C ARG A 108 -10.18 -6.13 20.13
N GLU A 109 -10.77 -7.13 19.47
CA GLU A 109 -11.42 -6.91 18.18
C GLU A 109 -12.62 -5.94 18.33
N ILE A 110 -12.73 -5.01 17.38
CA ILE A 110 -13.82 -4.04 17.26
C ILE A 110 -14.74 -4.56 16.16
N THR A 111 -15.94 -4.97 16.54
CA THR A 111 -16.94 -5.55 15.63
C THR A 111 -18.01 -4.55 15.20
N ASP A 112 -17.98 -3.31 15.69
CA ASP A 112 -18.95 -2.27 15.35
C ASP A 112 -18.75 -1.78 13.90
N PRO A 113 -19.70 -2.06 12.97
CA PRO A 113 -19.56 -1.71 11.57
C PRO A 113 -19.68 -0.20 11.30
N VAL A 114 -20.23 0.60 12.23
CA VAL A 114 -20.42 2.05 12.05
C VAL A 114 -19.31 2.89 12.68
N HIS A 115 -18.30 2.25 13.27
CA HIS A 115 -17.16 2.96 13.84
C HIS A 115 -16.48 3.82 12.73
N PRO A 116 -16.27 5.14 12.92
CA PRO A 116 -15.79 6.04 11.86
C PRO A 116 -14.50 5.57 11.17
N ARG A 117 -13.62 4.88 11.91
CA ARG A 117 -12.39 4.30 11.37
C ARG A 117 -12.61 3.08 10.49
N VAL A 118 -13.63 2.25 10.79
CA VAL A 118 -14.02 1.12 9.94
C VAL A 118 -14.55 1.64 8.60
N VAL A 119 -15.36 2.71 8.63
CA VAL A 119 -15.89 3.35 7.41
C VAL A 119 -14.77 3.90 6.53
N SER A 120 -13.79 4.61 7.12
CA SER A 120 -12.64 5.15 6.36
C SER A 120 -11.75 4.04 5.78
N ALA A 121 -11.48 2.98 6.56
CA ALA A 121 -10.66 1.85 6.11
C ALA A 121 -11.27 1.08 4.94
N ARG A 122 -12.61 0.95 4.90
CA ARG A 122 -13.34 0.28 3.82
C ARG A 122 -13.22 0.97 2.46
N ARG A 123 -12.83 2.25 2.40
CA ARG A 123 -12.57 2.93 1.12
C ARG A 123 -11.36 2.36 0.37
N ARG A 124 -10.41 1.76 1.09
CA ARG A 124 -9.12 1.31 0.53
C ARG A 124 -8.94 -0.21 0.58
N ARG A 125 -9.78 -0.92 1.34
CA ARG A 125 -9.62 -2.35 1.61
C ARG A 125 -10.96 -3.07 1.74
N ASP A 126 -10.96 -4.34 1.37
CA ASP A 126 -12.05 -5.28 1.63
C ASP A 126 -11.77 -6.09 2.91
N GLY A 127 -12.82 -6.73 3.45
CA GLY A 127 -12.67 -7.63 4.59
C GLY A 127 -12.06 -6.96 5.83
N VAL A 128 -12.34 -5.67 6.03
CA VAL A 128 -11.74 -4.86 7.08
C VAL A 128 -12.07 -5.42 8.46
N ARG A 129 -11.02 -5.73 9.23
CA ARG A 129 -11.06 -6.10 10.64
C ARG A 129 -10.23 -5.11 11.45
N MET A 130 -10.62 -4.84 12.69
CA MET A 130 -10.02 -3.81 13.50
C MET A 130 -9.84 -4.29 14.94
N TRP A 131 -8.73 -3.92 15.57
CA TRP A 131 -8.42 -4.23 16.95
C TRP A 131 -8.02 -2.96 17.70
N ALA A 132 -8.43 -2.86 18.95
CA ALA A 132 -8.00 -1.85 19.89
C ALA A 132 -6.91 -2.43 20.81
N ALA A 133 -5.90 -1.61 21.09
CA ALA A 133 -4.98 -1.74 22.22
C ALA A 133 -5.08 -0.46 23.07
N ASP A 134 -4.52 -0.46 24.28
CA ASP A 134 -4.42 0.76 25.07
C ASP A 134 -3.61 1.84 24.31
N GLY A 135 -4.28 2.95 23.95
CA GLY A 135 -3.68 4.08 23.25
C GLY A 135 -3.53 3.94 21.72
N GLY A 136 -4.08 2.90 21.08
CA GLY A 136 -3.97 2.74 19.64
C GLY A 136 -4.90 1.71 19.01
N VAL A 137 -4.97 1.77 17.68
CA VAL A 137 -5.80 0.87 16.88
C VAL A 137 -5.00 0.28 15.72
N LEU A 138 -5.34 -0.96 15.38
CA LEU A 138 -4.77 -1.74 14.30
C LEU A 138 -5.89 -2.14 13.35
N VAL A 139 -5.68 -1.96 12.06
CA VAL A 139 -6.65 -2.30 11.01
C VAL A 139 -5.99 -3.24 10.01
N LEU A 140 -6.63 -4.37 9.73
CA LEU A 140 -6.26 -5.29 8.65
C LEU A 140 -7.36 -5.38 7.60
N GLY A 141 -6.98 -5.63 6.36
CA GLY A 141 -7.90 -5.91 5.27
C GLY A 141 -7.15 -6.33 4.02
N ARG A 142 -7.89 -6.59 2.93
CA ARG A 142 -7.33 -6.86 1.61
C ARG A 142 -7.30 -5.57 0.79
N GLY A 143 -6.11 -5.05 0.50
CA GLY A 143 -5.91 -3.84 -0.29
C GLY A 143 -5.71 -4.14 -1.77
N VAL A 144 -4.79 -3.41 -2.40
CA VAL A 144 -4.49 -3.48 -3.84
C VAL A 144 -4.24 -4.93 -4.26
N ALA A 145 -4.94 -5.38 -5.30
CA ALA A 145 -4.84 -6.73 -5.86
C ALA A 145 -5.07 -7.86 -4.83
N GLY A 146 -5.83 -7.58 -3.76
CA GLY A 146 -6.14 -8.57 -2.73
C GLY A 146 -5.00 -8.85 -1.73
N ARG A 147 -3.91 -8.07 -1.74
CA ARG A 147 -2.82 -8.24 -0.76
C ARG A 147 -3.29 -7.90 0.65
N TRP A 148 -2.80 -8.61 1.68
CA TRP A 148 -3.08 -8.21 3.06
C TRP A 148 -2.39 -6.89 3.38
N GLU A 149 -3.13 -5.96 3.98
CA GLU A 149 -2.60 -4.66 4.38
C GLU A 149 -2.94 -4.32 5.82
N VAL A 150 -1.96 -3.73 6.51
CA VAL A 150 -2.12 -3.17 7.85
C VAL A 150 -2.10 -1.64 7.82
N ALA A 151 -2.89 -1.03 8.70
CA ALA A 151 -2.72 0.36 9.13
C ALA A 151 -2.76 0.40 10.66
N VAL A 152 -2.02 1.35 11.24
CA VAL A 152 -2.02 1.60 12.68
C VAL A 152 -2.25 3.08 12.94
N GLU A 153 -2.93 3.38 14.03
CA GLU A 153 -3.13 4.74 14.49
C GLU A 153 -2.96 4.80 16.01
N LEU A 154 -2.39 5.90 16.48
CA LEU A 154 -2.10 6.11 17.89
C LEU A 154 -2.78 7.39 18.39
N GLU A 155 -3.30 7.30 19.60
CA GLU A 155 -3.71 8.47 20.38
C GLU A 155 -2.51 9.39 20.63
N GLU A 156 -2.75 10.70 20.73
CA GLU A 156 -1.69 11.70 20.86
C GLU A 156 -0.73 11.40 22.03
N GLY A 157 -1.27 11.04 23.20
CA GLY A 157 -0.50 10.76 24.42
C GLY A 157 0.26 9.43 24.42
N ALA A 158 -0.05 8.51 23.50
CA ALA A 158 0.60 7.20 23.38
C ALA A 158 1.79 7.23 22.39
N ARG A 159 1.94 8.33 21.63
CA ARG A 159 3.09 8.56 20.76
C ARG A 159 4.35 8.53 21.62
N HIS A 160 5.43 7.91 21.12
CA HIS A 160 6.73 7.75 21.78
C HIS A 160 6.91 6.57 22.76
N ARG A 161 5.90 5.75 23.03
CA ARG A 161 6.04 4.54 23.89
C ARG A 161 6.43 3.26 23.15
N GLY A 162 6.81 3.36 21.88
CA GLY A 162 7.05 2.20 21.02
C GLY A 162 5.80 1.44 20.58
N LEU A 163 4.59 1.91 20.95
CA LEU A 163 3.32 1.26 20.64
C LEU A 163 3.11 1.05 19.13
N GLY A 164 3.52 1.99 18.27
CA GLY A 164 3.38 1.83 16.82
C GLY A 164 4.17 0.62 16.28
N ARG A 165 5.37 0.38 16.82
CA ARG A 165 6.16 -0.81 16.51
C ARG A 165 5.48 -2.07 17.04
N ALA A 166 4.97 -2.01 18.28
CA ALA A 166 4.29 -3.15 18.90
C ALA A 166 3.03 -3.56 18.10
N LEU A 167 2.21 -2.60 17.68
CA LEU A 167 1.04 -2.83 16.83
C LEU A 167 1.44 -3.39 15.46
N ALA A 168 2.45 -2.82 14.80
CA ALA A 168 2.92 -3.33 13.51
C ALA A 168 3.48 -4.76 13.63
N THR A 169 4.19 -5.10 14.72
CA THR A 169 4.61 -6.48 14.99
C THR A 169 3.41 -7.38 15.24
N ALA A 170 2.48 -6.98 16.10
CA ALA A 170 1.27 -7.72 16.42
C ALA A 170 0.44 -8.04 15.15
N ALA A 171 0.38 -7.10 14.20
CA ALA A 171 -0.33 -7.31 12.93
C ALA A 171 0.19 -8.51 12.14
N ARG A 172 1.50 -8.80 12.21
CA ARG A 172 2.12 -9.92 11.50
C ARG A 172 1.66 -11.28 12.04
N HIS A 173 1.15 -11.33 13.27
CA HIS A 173 0.57 -12.53 13.88
C HIS A 173 -0.90 -12.76 13.52
N LEU A 174 -1.55 -11.78 12.91
CA LEU A 174 -3.00 -11.80 12.62
C LEU A 174 -3.34 -12.15 11.17
N VAL A 175 -2.36 -12.12 10.27
CA VAL A 175 -2.53 -12.59 8.89
C VAL A 175 -2.38 -14.12 8.82
N PRO A 176 -3.00 -14.79 7.84
CA PRO A 176 -2.81 -16.22 7.65
C PRO A 176 -1.33 -16.59 7.45
N GLU A 177 -0.98 -17.79 7.85
CA GLU A 177 0.38 -18.30 7.69
C GLU A 177 0.82 -18.28 6.21
N GLY A 178 2.06 -17.86 5.96
CA GLY A 178 2.64 -17.77 4.62
C GLY A 178 2.22 -16.53 3.82
N GLU A 179 1.19 -15.78 4.26
CA GLU A 179 0.75 -14.59 3.57
C GLU A 179 1.67 -13.38 3.88
N PRO A 180 2.06 -12.58 2.86
CA PRO A 180 2.77 -11.34 3.08
C PRO A 180 1.83 -10.26 3.62
N LEU A 181 2.32 -9.45 4.56
CA LEU A 181 1.62 -8.30 5.09
C LEU A 181 2.26 -7.00 4.61
N TRP A 182 1.46 -6.18 3.95
CA TRP A 182 1.87 -4.92 3.34
C TRP A 182 1.44 -3.71 4.18
N SER A 183 2.10 -2.59 3.97
CA SER A 183 1.71 -1.30 4.53
C SER A 183 2.22 -0.15 3.67
N GLN A 184 1.45 0.93 3.66
CA GLN A 184 1.79 2.20 3.04
C GLN A 184 2.10 3.26 4.10
N GLN A 185 3.16 4.03 3.92
CA GLN A 185 3.45 5.19 4.76
C GLN A 185 3.85 6.39 3.90
N ALA A 186 3.17 7.52 4.10
CA ALA A 186 3.55 8.77 3.46
C ALA A 186 5.02 9.07 3.73
N ALA A 187 5.78 9.49 2.70
CA ALA A 187 7.22 9.69 2.82
C ALA A 187 7.61 10.69 3.93
N GLY A 188 6.75 11.68 4.21
CA GLY A 188 6.93 12.64 5.31
C GLY A 188 6.68 12.07 6.71
N ASN A 189 6.05 10.89 6.84
CA ASN A 189 5.74 10.25 8.11
C ASN A 189 6.89 9.36 8.58
N ALA A 190 8.05 9.99 8.86
CA ALA A 190 9.26 9.30 9.30
C ALA A 190 9.05 8.45 10.57
N ARG A 191 8.12 8.86 11.45
CA ARG A 191 7.75 8.10 12.65
C ARG A 191 7.14 6.75 12.28
N SER A 192 6.14 6.74 11.40
CA SER A 192 5.50 5.50 10.94
C SER A 192 6.50 4.61 10.21
N ILE A 193 7.27 5.19 9.28
CA ILE A 193 8.32 4.46 8.54
C ILE A 193 9.27 3.72 9.49
N ARG A 194 9.81 4.42 10.50
CA ARG A 194 10.72 3.81 11.49
C ARG A 194 10.04 2.75 12.34
N ALA A 195 8.77 2.93 12.70
CA ALA A 195 8.02 1.96 13.49
C ALA A 195 7.81 0.64 12.72
N PHE A 196 7.39 0.73 11.45
CA PHE A 196 7.19 -0.43 10.58
C PHE A 196 8.51 -1.13 10.24
N GLN A 197 9.56 -0.37 9.92
CA GLN A 197 10.89 -0.96 9.71
C GLN A 197 11.39 -1.70 10.96
N ALA A 198 11.23 -1.12 12.14
CA ALA A 198 11.58 -1.77 13.40
C ALA A 198 10.69 -2.98 13.75
N ALA A 199 9.52 -3.11 13.12
CA ALA A 199 8.64 -4.28 13.19
C ALA A 199 8.96 -5.34 12.11
N GLY A 200 9.97 -5.11 11.27
CA GLY A 200 10.44 -6.05 10.25
C GLY A 200 9.91 -5.81 8.84
N PHE A 201 9.18 -4.72 8.60
CA PHE A 201 8.73 -4.35 7.26
C PHE A 201 9.89 -3.77 6.44
N ARG A 202 10.03 -4.24 5.20
CA ARG A 202 11.11 -3.85 4.29
C ARG A 202 10.55 -3.04 3.13
N PRO A 203 11.23 -1.96 2.71
CA PRO A 203 10.86 -1.19 1.51
C PRO A 203 10.77 -2.06 0.26
N VAL A 204 9.75 -1.81 -0.54
CA VAL A 204 9.51 -2.45 -1.84
C VAL A 204 9.55 -1.43 -2.98
N GLY A 205 8.96 -0.26 -2.77
CA GLY A 205 8.83 0.77 -3.79
C GLY A 205 8.00 1.94 -3.29
N SER A 206 7.51 2.76 -4.21
CA SER A 206 6.50 3.78 -3.92
C SER A 206 5.17 3.44 -4.59
N GLU A 207 4.07 3.88 -3.98
CA GLU A 207 2.71 3.64 -4.46
C GLU A 207 1.92 4.95 -4.50
N ALA A 208 1.30 5.22 -5.64
CA ALA A 208 0.29 6.25 -5.80
C ALA A 208 -1.06 5.57 -6.06
N LEU A 209 -1.92 5.53 -5.06
CA LEU A 209 -3.24 4.89 -5.14
C LEU A 209 -4.30 5.91 -5.61
N LEU A 210 -5.07 5.54 -6.63
CA LEU A 210 -6.12 6.37 -7.21
C LEU A 210 -7.50 6.01 -6.64
N LEU A 211 -8.02 6.89 -5.82
CA LEU A 211 -9.27 6.74 -5.07
C LEU A 211 -10.46 7.26 -5.85
N VAL A 212 -11.61 6.60 -5.66
CA VAL A 212 -12.90 7.17 -6.05
C VAL A 212 -13.23 8.33 -5.07
N PRO A 213 -13.73 9.48 -5.55
CA PRO A 213 -14.12 10.62 -4.70
C PRO A 213 -15.05 10.25 -3.52
#